data_AF-A0A2G9V1A1-F1
#
_entry.id   AF-A0A2G9V1A1-F1
#
_cell.length_a   1.000
_cell.length_b   1.000
_cell.length_c   1.000
_cell.angle_alpha   90.00
_cell.angle_beta   90.00
_cell.angle_gamma   90.00
#
_symmetry.space_group_name_H-M   'P 1'
#
loop_
_entity.id
_entity.type
_entity.pdbx_description
1 polymer ?
#
loop_
_entity_poly.entity_id
_entity_poly.type
_entity_poly.pdbx_seq_one_letter_code
_entity_poly.pdbx_strand_id
1 'polypeptide(L)'
;MRMLSACCKMHNIMEDGITIVEDLAKRREPLPSLEAIYLIAPTKESVYTLDSPDTYFLYYNAQKQGGLTSNLERIAEQLATVCATLGEYPSLRYRADFERNMELGHLVEQKLDAYKADDPTMGEGADKARSQLIIIDRGFDAVTPLLHELTLQAMCYDLLGIENDVYRYETGGNDSIEKEDLATQVDAEGERVKDPMKLMVPLLIDPVVKTEDRLRLILLYILSKNGITDENLNKLLQHANIAMAEKETITNAAFLGLNITTDQGRKKVWTPVRKERPNEQVYQSSRWVPALKDIMEDAIDDKLDTKHFPFLAGRQTNQPFRAPTSARYGQWHKERGQQAQL
;
A
#
# COMPACT_ATOMS: atom_id res chain seq x y z
N MET A 1 11.72 -18.29 -7.09
CA MET A 1 12.69 -18.65 -8.16
C MET A 1 12.07 -19.36 -9.38
N ARG A 2 11.10 -20.30 -9.22
CA ARG A 2 10.54 -21.09 -10.34
C ARG A 2 10.01 -20.27 -11.54
N MET A 3 9.40 -19.11 -11.28
CA MET A 3 8.91 -18.20 -12.34
C MET A 3 10.06 -17.64 -13.20
N LEU A 4 11.10 -17.07 -12.58
CA LEU A 4 12.26 -16.55 -13.30
C LEU A 4 12.99 -17.65 -14.08
N SER A 5 13.14 -18.84 -13.49
CA SER A 5 13.79 -19.99 -14.17
C SER A 5 12.98 -20.54 -15.35
N ALA A 6 11.67 -20.28 -15.42
CA ALA A 6 10.80 -20.75 -16.50
C ALA A 6 10.86 -19.83 -17.73
N CYS A 7 11.12 -18.53 -17.55
CA CYS A 7 11.11 -17.54 -18.63
C CYS A 7 12.48 -16.92 -18.94
N CYS A 8 13.46 -17.01 -18.02
CA CYS A 8 14.78 -16.41 -18.17
C CYS A 8 15.88 -17.44 -17.88
N LYS A 9 16.88 -17.51 -18.78
CA LYS A 9 18.10 -18.29 -18.52
C LYS A 9 19.05 -17.47 -17.66
N MET A 10 19.84 -18.15 -16.83
CA MET A 10 20.79 -17.51 -15.90
C MET A 10 21.76 -16.55 -16.62
N HIS A 11 22.23 -16.89 -17.82
CA HIS A 11 23.14 -16.01 -18.56
C HIS A 11 22.49 -14.68 -18.96
N ASN A 12 21.20 -14.65 -19.30
CA ASN A 12 20.51 -13.41 -19.69
C ASN A 12 20.51 -12.40 -18.54
N ILE A 13 20.18 -12.85 -17.32
CA ILE A 13 20.13 -11.95 -16.17
C ILE A 13 21.53 -11.53 -15.72
N MET A 14 22.54 -12.39 -15.92
CA MET A 14 23.93 -12.03 -15.63
C MET A 14 24.51 -11.00 -16.62
N GLU A 15 24.14 -11.08 -17.90
CA GLU A 15 24.50 -10.08 -18.92
C GLU A 15 23.93 -8.70 -18.59
N ASP A 16 22.78 -8.65 -17.92
CA ASP A 16 22.11 -7.42 -17.46
C ASP A 16 22.54 -6.96 -16.05
N GLY A 17 23.65 -7.49 -15.53
CA GLY A 17 24.29 -6.99 -14.31
C GLY A 17 23.90 -7.70 -13.01
N ILE A 18 23.12 -8.78 -13.07
CA ILE A 18 22.87 -9.63 -11.89
C ILE A 18 24.09 -10.54 -11.65
N THR A 19 24.84 -10.28 -10.59
CA THR A 19 26.06 -11.04 -10.28
C THR A 19 25.80 -12.32 -9.50
N ILE A 20 24.73 -12.35 -8.69
CA ILE A 20 24.37 -13.48 -7.85
C ILE A 20 22.85 -13.59 -7.70
N VAL A 21 22.33 -14.81 -7.66
CA VAL A 21 20.91 -15.10 -7.36
C VAL A 21 20.87 -15.99 -6.12
N GLU A 22 20.34 -15.45 -5.02
CA GLU A 22 20.24 -16.17 -3.75
C GLU A 22 18.80 -16.48 -3.36
N ASP A 23 18.63 -17.56 -2.61
CA ASP A 23 17.35 -17.94 -2.02
C ASP A 23 17.18 -17.24 -0.67
N LEU A 24 16.12 -16.43 -0.54
CA LEU A 24 15.84 -15.68 0.68
C LEU A 24 15.69 -16.59 1.91
N ALA A 25 15.18 -17.81 1.71
CA ALA A 25 14.93 -18.77 2.78
C ALA A 25 16.19 -19.48 3.29
N LYS A 26 17.35 -19.25 2.66
CA LYS A 26 18.63 -19.84 3.05
C LYS A 26 19.50 -18.81 3.77
N ARG A 27 20.42 -19.30 4.59
CA ARG A 27 21.47 -18.46 5.20
C ARG A 27 22.40 -17.98 4.07
N ARG A 28 22.55 -16.66 3.95
CA ARG A 28 23.30 -15.97 2.90
C ARG A 28 24.52 -15.26 3.47
N GLU A 29 25.51 -15.04 2.63
CA GLU A 29 26.69 -14.26 3.00
C GLU A 29 26.36 -12.76 2.87
N PRO A 30 26.67 -11.91 3.86
CA PRO A 30 26.45 -10.47 3.73
C PRO A 30 27.33 -9.86 2.64
N LEU A 31 26.72 -9.23 1.64
CA LEU A 31 27.41 -8.54 0.54
C LEU A 31 27.11 -7.03 0.58
N PRO A 32 27.67 -6.26 1.53
CA PRO A 32 27.30 -4.86 1.78
C PRO A 32 27.67 -3.91 0.63
N SER A 33 28.57 -4.30 -0.27
CA SER A 33 28.97 -3.47 -1.41
C SER A 33 28.09 -3.63 -2.65
N LEU A 34 27.04 -4.45 -2.58
CA LEU A 34 26.15 -4.75 -3.71
C LEU A 34 24.70 -4.37 -3.37
N GLU A 35 24.01 -3.79 -4.36
CA GLU A 35 22.57 -3.53 -4.27
C GLU A 35 21.79 -4.83 -4.54
N ALA A 36 20.70 -5.04 -3.80
CA ALA A 36 19.88 -6.24 -3.89
C ALA A 36 18.55 -5.97 -4.60
N ILE A 37 18.21 -6.82 -5.57
CA ILE A 37 16.90 -6.84 -6.23
C ILE A 37 16.09 -8.01 -5.67
N TYR A 38 15.03 -7.71 -4.92
CA TYR A 38 14.17 -8.73 -4.31
C TYR A 38 13.00 -9.09 -5.23
N LEU A 39 13.02 -10.32 -5.74
CA LEU A 39 11.92 -10.90 -6.52
C LEU A 39 11.18 -11.95 -5.68
N ILE A 40 10.40 -11.48 -4.72
CA ILE A 40 9.74 -12.30 -3.69
C ILE A 40 8.21 -12.26 -3.86
N ALA A 41 7.53 -13.36 -3.51
CA ALA A 41 6.08 -13.36 -3.40
C ALA A 41 5.68 -12.64 -2.11
N PRO A 42 4.63 -11.82 -2.08
CA PRO A 42 4.19 -11.12 -0.87
C PRO A 42 3.42 -12.07 0.07
N THR A 43 4.10 -13.11 0.56
CA THR A 43 3.54 -14.07 1.54
C THR A 43 3.69 -13.53 2.97
N LYS A 44 2.95 -14.12 3.91
CA LYS A 44 3.11 -13.86 5.36
C LYS A 44 4.54 -14.12 5.86
N GLU A 45 5.31 -15.01 5.23
CA GLU A 45 6.72 -15.20 5.57
C GLU A 45 7.63 -14.09 5.02
N SER A 46 7.17 -13.36 3.99
CA SER A 46 7.89 -12.27 3.33
C SER A 46 7.47 -10.89 3.86
N VAL A 47 6.36 -10.80 4.58
CA VAL A 47 5.79 -9.56 5.15
C VAL A 47 5.48 -9.76 6.63
N TYR A 48 6.10 -8.94 7.48
CA TYR A 48 5.87 -8.98 8.92
C TYR A 48 4.45 -8.54 9.29
N THR A 49 3.79 -9.26 10.20
CA THR A 49 2.49 -8.92 10.77
C THR A 49 2.54 -8.92 12.29
N LEU A 50 1.81 -7.99 12.90
CA LEU A 50 1.64 -7.87 14.35
C LEU A 50 0.49 -8.71 14.90
N ASP A 51 -0.28 -9.35 14.00
CA ASP A 51 -1.45 -10.19 14.28
C ASP A 51 -2.40 -9.59 15.33
N SER A 52 -2.76 -8.32 15.14
CA SER A 52 -3.58 -7.55 16.07
C SER A 52 -4.73 -6.84 15.36
N PRO A 53 -5.79 -7.59 14.96
CA PRO A 53 -6.94 -7.02 14.28
C PRO A 53 -7.66 -5.97 15.13
N ASP A 54 -7.67 -6.14 16.46
CA ASP A 54 -8.30 -5.19 17.40
C ASP A 54 -7.70 -3.79 17.34
N THR A 55 -6.42 -3.69 16.94
CA THR A 55 -5.74 -2.41 16.75
C THR A 55 -6.54 -1.50 15.82
N TYR A 56 -7.18 -2.04 14.77
CA TYR A 56 -7.99 -1.24 13.86
C TYR A 56 -9.10 -0.47 14.60
N PHE A 57 -9.85 -1.15 15.47
CA PHE A 57 -10.93 -0.52 16.23
C PHE A 57 -10.39 0.44 17.28
N LEU A 58 -9.33 0.05 17.99
CA LEU A 58 -8.68 0.92 18.99
C LEU A 58 -8.10 2.19 18.34
N TYR A 59 -7.59 2.11 17.10
CA TYR A 59 -6.92 3.24 16.44
C TYR A 59 -7.91 4.25 15.86
N TYR A 60 -8.99 3.79 15.22
CA TYR A 60 -9.92 4.67 14.48
C TYR A 60 -11.22 4.98 15.23
N ASN A 61 -11.73 4.08 16.07
CA ASN A 61 -13.03 4.27 16.71
C ASN A 61 -12.88 4.94 18.09
N ALA A 62 -13.25 6.22 18.18
CA ALA A 62 -13.20 7.01 19.42
C ALA A 62 -14.00 6.41 20.60
N GLN A 63 -14.97 5.54 20.34
CA GLN A 63 -15.75 4.87 21.38
C GLN A 63 -15.08 3.57 21.89
N LYS A 64 -14.07 3.06 21.18
CA LYS A 64 -13.35 1.82 21.49
C LYS A 64 -11.92 2.11 21.95
N GLN A 65 -11.70 3.20 22.67
CA GLN A 65 -10.34 3.66 23.05
C GLN A 65 -9.79 3.01 24.32
N GLY A 66 -10.60 2.21 25.02
CA GLY A 66 -10.15 1.48 26.21
C GLY A 66 -8.99 0.55 25.87
N GLY A 67 -7.83 0.78 26.50
CA GLY A 67 -6.63 -0.01 26.28
C GLY A 67 -5.81 0.37 25.04
N LEU A 68 -6.13 1.47 24.34
CA LEU A 68 -5.34 1.92 23.20
C LEU A 68 -3.86 2.13 23.58
N THR A 69 -3.57 2.85 24.66
CA THR A 69 -2.19 3.15 25.07
C THR A 69 -1.37 1.88 25.25
N SER A 70 -1.88 0.91 26.01
CA SER A 70 -1.21 -0.39 26.21
C SER A 70 -1.06 -1.17 24.89
N ASN A 71 -2.03 -1.05 23.98
CA ASN A 71 -1.93 -1.66 22.66
C ASN A 71 -0.85 -0.98 21.80
N LEU A 72 -0.73 0.35 21.82
CA LEU A 72 0.33 1.08 21.11
C LEU A 72 1.71 0.77 21.69
N GLU A 73 1.84 0.65 23.00
CA GLU A 73 3.08 0.22 23.66
C GLU A 73 3.50 -1.18 23.20
N ARG A 74 2.55 -2.11 23.09
CA ARG A 74 2.80 -3.47 22.58
C ARG A 74 3.23 -3.45 21.11
N ILE A 75 2.55 -2.67 20.27
CA ILE A 75 2.92 -2.49 18.86
C ILE A 75 4.33 -1.92 18.75
N ALA A 76 4.63 -0.90 19.54
CA ALA A 76 5.94 -0.26 19.55
C ALA A 76 7.07 -1.22 19.93
N GLU A 77 6.85 -2.05 20.96
CA GLU A 77 7.78 -3.12 21.34
C GLU A 77 7.99 -4.09 20.18
N GLN A 78 6.91 -4.57 19.56
CA GLN A 78 7.00 -5.51 18.45
C GLN A 78 7.75 -4.92 17.24
N LEU A 79 7.47 -3.67 16.86
CA LEU A 79 8.19 -2.97 15.79
C LEU A 79 9.67 -2.79 16.12
N ALA A 80 10.00 -2.44 17.36
CA ALA A 80 11.38 -2.34 17.82
C ALA A 80 12.10 -3.69 17.79
N THR A 81 11.43 -4.80 18.13
CA THR A 81 12.04 -6.15 18.06
C THR A 81 12.39 -6.55 16.62
N VAL A 82 11.59 -6.14 15.63
CA VAL A 82 11.92 -6.32 14.20
C VAL A 82 13.19 -5.55 13.85
N CYS A 83 13.26 -4.27 14.22
CA CYS A 83 14.44 -3.45 13.96
C CYS A 83 15.68 -4.04 14.65
N ALA A 84 15.55 -4.47 15.91
CA ALA A 84 16.61 -5.11 16.66
C ALA A 84 17.11 -6.40 16.00
N THR A 85 16.18 -7.25 15.53
CA THR A 85 16.49 -8.50 14.82
C THR A 85 17.25 -8.23 13.51
N LEU A 86 16.94 -7.13 12.83
CA LEU A 86 17.63 -6.70 11.61
C LEU A 86 18.93 -5.93 11.90
N GLY A 87 19.22 -5.62 13.17
CA GLY A 87 20.31 -4.73 13.57
C GLY A 87 20.16 -3.32 12.98
N GLU A 88 18.93 -2.85 12.85
CA GLU A 88 18.58 -1.54 12.29
C GLU A 88 18.22 -0.54 13.40
N TYR A 89 18.72 0.68 13.27
CA TYR A 89 18.33 1.80 14.13
C TYR A 89 17.86 2.97 13.24
N PRO A 90 16.68 2.83 12.62
CA PRO A 90 16.26 3.73 11.55
C PRO A 90 15.88 5.12 12.07
N SER A 91 15.93 6.13 11.19
CA SER A 91 15.26 7.41 11.43
C SER A 91 13.76 7.25 11.28
N LEU A 92 12.98 7.76 12.23
CA LEU A 92 11.52 7.64 12.21
C LEU A 92 10.88 8.80 11.45
N ARG A 93 9.94 8.45 10.58
CA ARG A 93 8.99 9.38 9.95
C ARG A 93 7.58 8.91 10.20
N TYR A 94 6.63 9.82 10.11
CA TYR A 94 5.22 9.48 10.29
C TYR A 94 4.34 10.38 9.43
N ARG A 95 3.18 9.88 8.99
CA ARG A 95 2.19 10.73 8.32
C ARG A 95 1.54 11.68 9.32
N ALA A 96 1.78 12.97 9.17
CA ALA A 96 1.34 14.01 10.11
C ALA A 96 -0.17 14.28 10.10
N ASP A 97 -0.86 13.90 9.01
CA ASP A 97 -2.31 14.11 8.87
C ASP A 97 -3.15 13.26 9.84
N PHE A 98 -2.54 12.32 10.58
CA PHE A 98 -3.21 11.53 11.61
C PHE A 98 -2.40 11.54 12.91
N GLU A 99 -2.89 12.26 13.93
CA GLU A 99 -2.13 12.59 15.15
C GLU A 99 -1.58 11.36 15.89
N ARG A 100 -2.30 10.24 15.89
CA ARG A 100 -1.85 9.00 16.56
C ARG A 100 -0.59 8.40 15.95
N ASN A 101 -0.25 8.73 14.70
CA ASN A 101 0.98 8.25 14.08
C ASN A 101 2.20 8.80 14.81
N MET A 102 2.12 10.04 15.31
CA MET A 102 3.17 10.68 16.10
C MET A 102 3.31 10.03 17.48
N GLU A 103 2.19 9.73 18.14
CA GLU A 103 2.15 9.04 19.44
C GLU A 103 2.82 7.66 19.34
N LEU A 104 2.45 6.87 18.32
CA LEU A 104 3.09 5.58 18.06
C LEU A 104 4.58 5.75 17.74
N GLY A 105 4.95 6.79 16.97
CA GLY A 105 6.34 7.11 16.67
C GLY A 105 7.20 7.30 17.91
N HIS A 106 6.74 8.10 18.88
CA HIS A 106 7.47 8.30 20.14
C HIS A 106 7.60 7.02 20.96
N LEU A 107 6.58 6.16 20.99
CA LEU A 107 6.68 4.88 21.67
C LEU A 107 7.70 3.96 21.00
N VAL A 108 7.71 3.88 19.66
CA VAL A 108 8.68 3.08 18.90
C VAL A 108 10.11 3.60 19.13
N GLU A 109 10.30 4.92 19.11
CA GLU A 109 11.59 5.57 19.37
C GLU A 109 12.14 5.20 20.76
N GLN A 110 11.31 5.31 21.80
CA GLN A 110 11.70 4.92 23.17
C GLN A 110 12.13 3.46 23.26
N LYS A 111 11.44 2.55 22.56
CA LYS A 111 11.81 1.12 22.53
C LYS A 111 13.13 0.91 21.78
N LEU A 112 13.31 1.54 20.64
CA LEU A 112 14.56 1.47 19.88
C LEU A 112 15.75 2.02 20.66
N ASP A 113 15.57 3.10 21.43
CA ASP A 113 16.63 3.66 22.29
C ASP A 113 17.08 2.66 23.36
N ALA A 114 16.15 1.92 23.96
CA ALA A 114 16.48 0.86 24.91
C ALA A 114 17.32 -0.25 24.24
N TYR A 115 16.91 -0.72 23.06
CA TYR A 115 17.67 -1.74 22.32
C TYR A 115 19.07 -1.24 21.90
N LYS A 116 19.20 0.03 21.48
CA LYS A 116 20.48 0.63 21.10
C LYS A 116 21.40 0.86 22.31
N ALA A 117 20.84 1.12 23.49
CA ALA A 117 21.61 1.23 24.73
C ALA A 117 22.22 -0.14 25.12
N ASP A 118 21.48 -1.23 24.91
CA ASP A 118 21.95 -2.59 25.18
C ASP A 118 22.90 -3.11 24.09
N ASP A 119 22.69 -2.74 22.82
CA ASP A 119 23.56 -3.04 21.69
C ASP A 119 24.00 -1.76 20.94
N PRO A 120 25.15 -1.17 21.33
CA PRO A 120 25.68 0.01 20.67
C PRO A 120 26.03 -0.18 19.19
N THR A 121 26.11 -1.41 18.67
CA THR A 121 26.42 -1.67 17.25
C THR A 121 25.19 -1.62 16.35
N MET A 122 23.98 -1.56 16.93
CA MET A 122 22.73 -1.52 16.18
C MET A 122 22.67 -0.30 15.25
N GLY A 123 22.46 -0.51 13.95
CA GLY A 123 22.45 0.58 12.97
C GLY A 123 23.83 1.13 12.59
N GLU A 124 24.94 0.48 12.97
CA GLU A 124 26.27 0.84 12.47
C GLU A 124 26.46 0.38 11.02
N GLY A 125 27.15 1.19 10.22
CA GLY A 125 27.40 0.94 8.79
C GLY A 125 26.75 1.99 7.90
N ALA A 126 27.41 2.30 6.78
CA ALA A 126 26.97 3.36 5.86
C ALA A 126 25.55 3.13 5.32
N ASP A 127 25.18 1.86 5.11
CA ASP A 127 23.85 1.50 4.59
C ASP A 127 22.77 1.44 5.67
N LYS A 128 23.13 1.18 6.93
CA LYS A 128 22.17 1.13 8.04
C LYS A 128 21.85 2.51 8.60
N ALA A 129 22.81 3.44 8.51
CA ALA A 129 22.63 4.84 8.93
C ALA A 129 21.60 5.63 8.09
N ARG A 130 21.19 5.09 6.95
CA ARG A 130 20.19 5.68 6.02
C ARG A 130 18.81 5.00 6.11
N SER A 131 18.67 3.97 6.93
CA SER A 131 17.40 3.27 7.12
C SER A 131 16.33 4.22 7.67
N GLN A 132 15.13 4.16 7.08
CA GLN A 132 13.97 4.92 7.52
C GLN A 132 12.85 3.98 7.92
N LEU A 133 12.18 4.28 9.03
CA LEU A 133 10.94 3.63 9.45
C LEU A 133 9.81 4.64 9.32
N ILE A 134 8.85 4.38 8.43
CA ILE A 134 7.75 5.30 8.12
C ILE A 134 6.44 4.74 8.68
N ILE A 135 5.81 5.47 9.61
CA ILE A 135 4.51 5.13 10.19
C ILE A 135 3.39 5.76 9.37
N ILE A 136 2.46 4.94 8.90
CA ILE A 136 1.29 5.34 8.10
C ILE A 136 0.01 4.74 8.67
N ASP A 137 -1.08 5.50 8.63
CA ASP A 137 -2.43 5.07 8.96
C ASP A 137 -3.17 4.57 7.70
N ARG A 138 -4.11 3.64 7.85
CA ARG A 138 -4.92 3.05 6.77
C ARG A 138 -5.68 4.10 5.94
N GLY A 139 -6.03 5.24 6.53
CA GLY A 139 -6.72 6.34 5.88
C GLY A 139 -5.88 7.08 4.82
N PHE A 140 -4.59 6.75 4.67
CA PHE A 140 -3.74 7.35 3.63
C PHE A 140 -4.14 6.95 2.22
N ASP A 141 -4.66 5.74 2.08
CA ASP A 141 -5.10 5.16 0.82
C ASP A 141 -6.28 4.22 1.09
N ALA A 142 -7.48 4.75 0.94
CA ALA A 142 -8.72 3.98 1.09
C ALA A 142 -9.13 3.28 -0.21
N VAL A 143 -8.53 3.61 -1.35
CA VAL A 143 -8.90 3.06 -2.65
C VAL A 143 -8.26 1.68 -2.81
N THR A 144 -6.95 1.57 -2.63
CA THR A 144 -6.21 0.30 -2.85
C THR A 144 -6.84 -0.93 -2.17
N PRO A 145 -7.30 -0.90 -0.91
CA PRO A 145 -7.91 -2.07 -0.26
C PRO A 145 -9.29 -2.47 -0.79
N LEU A 146 -9.96 -1.57 -1.51
CA LEU A 146 -11.30 -1.77 -2.02
C LEU A 146 -11.30 -2.27 -3.47
N LEU A 147 -10.16 -2.19 -4.15
CA LEU A 147 -10.02 -2.66 -5.52
C LEU A 147 -9.92 -4.17 -5.58
N HIS A 148 -10.57 -4.74 -6.60
CA HIS A 148 -10.37 -6.13 -6.98
C HIS A 148 -9.05 -6.21 -7.74
N GLU A 149 -7.98 -6.52 -7.03
CA GLU A 149 -6.67 -6.55 -7.63
C GLU A 149 -6.47 -7.84 -8.45
N LEU A 150 -6.03 -7.73 -9.69
CA LEU A 150 -5.85 -8.87 -10.60
C LEU A 150 -4.50 -9.58 -10.46
N THR A 151 -3.69 -9.20 -9.47
CA THR A 151 -2.56 -10.03 -9.08
C THR A 151 -3.09 -11.32 -8.46
N LEU A 152 -2.55 -12.48 -8.89
CA LEU A 152 -3.10 -13.79 -8.57
C LEU A 152 -3.41 -13.98 -7.07
N GLN A 153 -2.49 -13.56 -6.19
CA GLN A 153 -2.70 -13.69 -4.74
C GLN A 153 -3.86 -12.81 -4.26
N ALA A 154 -3.90 -11.53 -4.61
CA ALA A 154 -4.95 -10.63 -4.15
C ALA A 154 -6.33 -11.04 -4.73
N MET A 155 -6.37 -11.46 -6.00
CA MET A 155 -7.56 -12.03 -6.63
C MET A 155 -8.03 -13.30 -5.91
N CYS A 156 -7.11 -14.19 -5.53
CA CYS A 156 -7.44 -15.41 -4.80
C CYS A 156 -7.99 -15.10 -3.39
N TYR A 157 -7.40 -14.19 -2.64
CA TYR A 157 -7.92 -13.82 -1.29
C TYR A 157 -9.25 -13.07 -1.34
N ASP A 158 -9.53 -12.34 -2.43
CA ASP A 158 -10.76 -11.58 -2.59
C ASP A 158 -11.92 -12.43 -3.14
N LEU A 159 -11.64 -13.27 -4.16
CA LEU A 159 -12.67 -14.07 -4.83
C LEU A 159 -12.88 -15.45 -4.21
N LEU A 160 -11.85 -16.03 -3.60
CA LEU A 160 -11.91 -17.35 -3.01
C LEU A 160 -12.05 -17.20 -1.49
N GLY A 161 -12.94 -17.99 -0.87
CA GLY A 161 -13.12 -18.01 0.58
C GLY A 161 -11.93 -18.66 1.29
N ILE A 162 -10.76 -18.04 1.21
CA ILE A 162 -9.52 -18.49 1.86
C ILE A 162 -9.56 -18.08 3.32
N GLU A 163 -9.58 -19.07 4.22
CA GLU A 163 -9.53 -18.85 5.67
C GLU A 163 -8.22 -19.42 6.21
N ASN A 164 -7.45 -18.62 6.96
CA ASN A 164 -6.13 -19.01 7.49
C ASN A 164 -5.19 -19.59 6.42
N ASP A 165 -5.17 -18.95 5.24
CA ASP A 165 -4.37 -19.37 4.08
C ASP A 165 -4.75 -20.76 3.52
N VAL A 166 -5.90 -21.31 3.92
CA VAL A 166 -6.43 -22.59 3.43
C VAL A 166 -7.62 -22.34 2.51
N TYR A 167 -7.45 -22.68 1.23
CA TYR A 167 -8.53 -22.73 0.26
C TYR A 167 -9.10 -24.15 0.19
N ARG A 168 -10.42 -24.30 0.39
CA ARG A 168 -11.14 -25.55 0.11
C ARG A 168 -11.92 -25.39 -1.19
N TYR A 169 -11.73 -26.32 -2.12
CA TYR A 169 -12.45 -26.35 -3.39
C TYR A 169 -13.16 -27.68 -3.58
N GLU A 170 -14.32 -27.64 -4.22
CA GLU A 170 -14.99 -28.79 -4.81
C GLU A 170 -14.95 -28.64 -6.33
N THR A 171 -14.60 -29.70 -7.06
CA THR A 171 -14.43 -29.65 -8.52
C THR A 171 -15.77 -29.54 -9.25
N GLY A 172 -16.12 -28.33 -9.69
CA GLY A 172 -17.20 -28.03 -10.64
C GLY A 172 -16.98 -26.62 -11.22
N GLY A 173 -17.01 -26.48 -12.56
CA GLY A 173 -16.45 -25.33 -13.28
C GLY A 173 -17.40 -24.21 -13.75
N ASN A 174 -16.77 -23.19 -14.37
CA ASN A 174 -17.22 -21.97 -15.09
C ASN A 174 -18.01 -20.92 -14.25
N ASP A 175 -17.83 -19.58 -14.31
CA ASP A 175 -17.51 -18.61 -15.39
C ASP A 175 -16.86 -17.27 -14.86
N SER A 176 -16.62 -16.28 -15.76
CA SER A 176 -15.69 -15.11 -15.72
C SER A 176 -16.24 -13.66 -15.49
N ILE A 177 -15.38 -12.78 -14.90
CA ILE A 177 -14.98 -11.33 -15.11
C ILE A 177 -16.00 -10.18 -15.34
N GLU A 178 -15.88 -9.07 -14.57
CA GLU A 178 -15.63 -7.64 -14.99
C GLU A 178 -15.72 -6.64 -13.80
N LYS A 179 -14.62 -5.95 -13.45
CA LYS A 179 -14.57 -4.74 -12.59
C LYS A 179 -13.38 -3.87 -13.02
N GLU A 180 -13.59 -2.55 -13.14
CA GLU A 180 -12.60 -1.44 -13.01
C GLU A 180 -12.63 -0.37 -14.12
N ASP A 181 -13.49 0.63 -13.92
CA ASP A 181 -13.33 2.00 -14.46
C ASP A 181 -13.55 3.11 -13.40
N LEU A 182 -14.08 2.77 -12.21
CA LEU A 182 -14.33 3.77 -11.15
C LEU A 182 -13.06 4.20 -10.38
N ALA A 183 -12.02 3.36 -10.36
CA ALA A 183 -10.82 3.58 -9.55
C ALA A 183 -9.85 4.60 -10.16
N THR A 184 -9.66 4.55 -11.47
CA THR A 184 -8.66 5.32 -12.21
C THR A 184 -9.11 6.75 -12.51
N GLN A 185 -10.41 7.06 -12.36
CA GLN A 185 -11.06 8.31 -12.80
C GLN A 185 -10.89 8.67 -14.29
N VAL A 186 -10.19 7.82 -15.05
CA VAL A 186 -9.92 7.92 -16.48
C VAL A 186 -10.20 6.58 -17.17
N ASP A 187 -10.75 6.63 -18.38
CA ASP A 187 -11.00 5.45 -19.23
C ASP A 187 -9.70 4.90 -19.85
N ALA A 188 -9.80 3.83 -20.64
CA ALA A 188 -8.66 3.13 -21.23
C ALA A 188 -7.82 4.04 -22.16
N GLU A 189 -8.42 5.12 -22.65
CA GLU A 189 -7.82 6.14 -23.51
C GLU A 189 -7.25 7.32 -22.71
N GLY A 190 -7.37 7.30 -21.38
CA GLY A 190 -6.85 8.35 -20.49
C GLY A 190 -7.77 9.57 -20.34
N GLU A 191 -8.98 9.51 -20.90
CA GLU A 191 -9.97 10.58 -20.82
C GLU A 191 -10.76 10.48 -19.50
N ARG A 192 -11.15 11.62 -18.93
CA ARG A 192 -11.94 11.61 -17.69
C ARG A 192 -13.28 10.93 -17.93
N VAL A 193 -13.64 9.99 -17.05
CA VAL A 193 -14.95 9.34 -17.06
C VAL A 193 -16.05 10.40 -16.87
N LYS A 194 -16.80 10.68 -17.95
CA LYS A 194 -17.76 11.80 -17.98
C LYS A 194 -18.97 11.60 -17.07
N ASP A 195 -19.39 10.35 -16.85
CA ASP A 195 -20.52 10.03 -15.96
C ASP A 195 -20.34 8.66 -15.26
N PRO A 196 -19.67 8.62 -14.10
CA PRO A 196 -19.45 7.38 -13.34
C PRO A 196 -20.75 6.66 -12.93
N MET A 197 -21.86 7.41 -12.79
CA MET A 197 -23.15 6.82 -12.39
C MET A 197 -23.72 5.91 -13.49
N LYS A 198 -23.49 6.21 -14.77
CA LYS A 198 -23.95 5.37 -15.88
C LYS A 198 -23.28 4.00 -15.89
N LEU A 199 -22.03 3.92 -15.46
CA LEU A 199 -21.28 2.66 -15.35
C LEU A 199 -21.68 1.90 -14.08
N MET A 200 -21.94 2.62 -12.99
CA MET A 200 -22.21 2.01 -11.70
C MET A 200 -23.64 1.45 -11.57
N VAL A 201 -24.66 2.15 -12.08
CA VAL A 201 -26.07 1.78 -11.88
C VAL A 201 -26.41 0.35 -12.34
N PRO A 202 -25.99 -0.12 -13.54
CA PRO A 202 -26.25 -1.50 -13.98
C PRO A 202 -25.68 -2.56 -13.03
N LEU A 203 -24.51 -2.31 -12.45
CA LEU A 203 -23.85 -3.23 -11.52
C LEU A 203 -24.53 -3.28 -10.15
N LEU A 204 -25.11 -2.16 -9.71
CA LEU A 204 -25.79 -2.08 -8.42
C LEU A 204 -27.13 -2.84 -8.40
N ILE A 205 -27.80 -2.93 -9.55
CA ILE A 205 -29.10 -3.60 -9.67
C ILE A 205 -28.99 -5.09 -10.03
N ASP A 206 -27.80 -5.56 -10.41
CA ASP A 206 -27.59 -6.94 -10.84
C ASP A 206 -27.67 -7.92 -9.64
N PRO A 207 -28.63 -8.86 -9.63
CA PRO A 207 -28.81 -9.80 -8.53
C PRO A 207 -27.63 -10.77 -8.34
N VAL A 208 -26.78 -10.97 -9.35
CA VAL A 208 -25.58 -11.84 -9.28
C VAL A 208 -24.47 -11.18 -8.46
N VAL A 209 -24.41 -9.85 -8.47
CA VAL A 209 -23.39 -9.09 -7.73
C VAL A 209 -23.70 -9.15 -6.23
N LYS A 210 -22.74 -9.62 -5.44
CA LYS A 210 -22.86 -9.73 -3.98
C LYS A 210 -23.00 -8.36 -3.31
N THR A 211 -23.64 -8.33 -2.13
CA THR A 211 -23.82 -7.09 -1.37
C THR A 211 -22.49 -6.40 -1.03
N GLU A 212 -21.45 -7.16 -0.68
CA GLU A 212 -20.13 -6.60 -0.37
C GLU A 212 -19.52 -5.86 -1.58
N ASP A 213 -19.74 -6.39 -2.78
CA ASP A 213 -19.26 -5.77 -4.01
C ASP A 213 -20.02 -4.50 -4.36
N ARG A 214 -21.34 -4.46 -4.11
CA ARG A 214 -22.13 -3.24 -4.26
C ARG A 214 -21.69 -2.17 -3.25
N LEU A 215 -21.43 -2.55 -2.00
CA LEU A 215 -20.90 -1.65 -0.96
C LEU A 215 -19.52 -1.09 -1.36
N ARG A 216 -18.62 -1.94 -1.86
CA ARG A 216 -17.30 -1.52 -2.38
C ARG A 216 -17.43 -0.52 -3.53
N LEU A 217 -18.29 -0.78 -4.51
CA LEU A 217 -18.55 0.14 -5.63
C LEU A 217 -19.08 1.50 -5.17
N ILE A 218 -20.05 1.50 -4.24
CA ILE A 218 -20.57 2.74 -3.67
C ILE A 218 -19.47 3.50 -2.93
N LEU A 219 -18.64 2.81 -2.13
CA LEU A 219 -17.55 3.46 -1.39
C LEU A 219 -16.49 4.05 -2.33
N LEU A 220 -16.10 3.33 -3.39
CA LEU A 220 -15.21 3.84 -4.43
C LEU A 220 -15.79 5.07 -5.13
N TYR A 221 -17.09 5.07 -5.44
CA TYR A 221 -17.77 6.23 -6.00
C TYR A 221 -17.72 7.44 -5.05
N ILE A 222 -18.00 7.24 -3.75
CA ILE A 222 -17.93 8.30 -2.74
C ILE A 222 -16.52 8.89 -2.64
N LEU A 223 -15.49 8.02 -2.62
CA LEU A 223 -14.09 8.44 -2.60
C LEU A 223 -13.73 9.24 -3.86
N SER A 224 -14.21 8.82 -5.05
CA SER A 224 -13.99 9.54 -6.30
C SER A 224 -14.62 10.94 -6.31
N LYS A 225 -15.73 11.13 -5.60
CA LYS A 225 -16.42 12.43 -5.44
C LYS A 225 -15.91 13.26 -4.26
N ASN A 226 -15.00 12.71 -3.46
CA ASN A 226 -14.55 13.29 -2.18
C ASN A 226 -15.76 13.64 -1.28
N GLY A 227 -16.63 12.65 -1.10
CA GLY A 227 -17.85 12.72 -0.30
C GLY A 227 -19.11 13.11 -1.11
N ILE A 228 -20.25 12.62 -0.64
CA ILE A 228 -21.60 12.90 -1.18
C ILE A 228 -22.54 13.37 -0.06
N THR A 229 -23.74 13.84 -0.40
CA THR A 229 -24.78 14.12 0.62
C THR A 229 -25.39 12.83 1.15
N ASP A 230 -25.87 12.85 2.40
CA ASP A 230 -26.54 11.71 3.01
C ASP A 230 -27.78 11.26 2.21
N GLU A 231 -28.50 12.22 1.63
CA GLU A 231 -29.64 11.94 0.75
C GLU A 231 -29.22 11.13 -0.49
N ASN A 232 -28.10 11.49 -1.12
CA ASN A 232 -27.59 10.76 -2.28
C ASN A 232 -27.09 9.37 -1.89
N LEU A 233 -26.50 9.22 -0.71
CA LEU A 233 -26.11 7.91 -0.18
C LEU A 233 -27.34 7.01 0.02
N ASN A 234 -28.40 7.53 0.64
CA ASN A 234 -29.63 6.77 0.87
C ASN A 234 -30.26 6.31 -0.47
N LYS A 235 -30.27 7.18 -1.48
CA LYS A 235 -30.73 6.83 -2.84
C LYS A 235 -29.87 5.71 -3.45
N LEU A 236 -28.55 5.79 -3.36
CA LEU A 236 -27.65 4.75 -3.89
C LEU A 236 -27.91 3.38 -3.24
N LEU A 237 -28.03 3.35 -1.90
CA LEU A 237 -28.33 2.13 -1.17
C LEU A 237 -29.69 1.54 -1.55
N GLN A 238 -30.72 2.39 -1.73
CA GLN A 238 -32.04 1.97 -2.17
C GLN A 238 -32.01 1.39 -3.59
N HIS A 239 -31.33 2.06 -4.53
CA HIS A 239 -31.17 1.55 -5.90
C HIS A 239 -30.38 0.24 -5.95
N ALA A 240 -29.40 0.06 -5.06
CA ALA A 240 -28.60 -1.15 -4.97
C ALA A 240 -29.30 -2.30 -4.22
N ASN A 241 -30.54 -2.11 -3.75
CA ASN A 241 -31.28 -3.04 -2.90
C ASN A 241 -30.49 -3.48 -1.65
N ILE A 242 -29.79 -2.54 -1.02
CA ILE A 242 -29.01 -2.77 0.20
C ILE A 242 -29.84 -2.31 1.41
N ALA A 243 -29.87 -3.13 2.47
CA ALA A 243 -30.56 -2.80 3.70
C ALA A 243 -29.97 -1.54 4.35
N MET A 244 -30.81 -0.65 4.88
CA MET A 244 -30.32 0.59 5.53
C MET A 244 -29.45 0.32 6.77
N ALA A 245 -29.54 -0.87 7.37
CA ALA A 245 -28.63 -1.30 8.44
C ALA A 245 -27.17 -1.35 7.98
N GLU A 246 -26.91 -1.66 6.70
CA GLU A 246 -25.56 -1.68 6.11
C GLU A 246 -25.00 -0.27 5.83
N LYS A 247 -25.82 0.78 6.00
CA LYS A 247 -25.35 2.16 5.83
C LYS A 247 -24.16 2.47 6.73
N GLU A 248 -24.17 1.93 7.95
CA GLU A 248 -23.07 2.11 8.90
C GLU A 248 -21.75 1.56 8.37
N THR A 249 -21.76 0.48 7.56
CA THR A 249 -20.58 -0.08 6.90
C THR A 249 -19.87 0.96 6.03
N ILE A 250 -20.63 1.83 5.35
CA ILE A 250 -20.09 2.93 4.53
C ILE A 250 -19.72 4.13 5.40
N THR A 251 -20.60 4.57 6.30
CA THR A 251 -20.36 5.79 7.07
C THR A 251 -19.23 5.64 8.09
N ASN A 252 -18.97 4.42 8.59
CA ASN A 252 -17.85 4.14 9.49
C ASN A 252 -16.48 4.34 8.82
N ALA A 253 -16.40 4.35 7.48
CA ALA A 253 -15.19 4.72 6.77
C ALA A 253 -14.73 6.17 7.08
N ALA A 254 -15.64 7.03 7.58
CA ALA A 254 -15.29 8.36 8.05
C ALA A 254 -14.35 8.35 9.28
N PHE A 255 -14.32 7.27 10.06
CA PHE A 255 -13.38 7.11 11.18
C PHE A 255 -11.92 7.03 10.74
N LEU A 256 -11.66 6.70 9.46
CA LEU A 256 -10.31 6.71 8.87
C LEU A 256 -9.90 8.12 8.42
N GLY A 257 -10.69 9.16 8.73
CA GLY A 257 -10.43 10.53 8.30
C GLY A 257 -10.91 10.85 6.89
N LEU A 258 -11.73 10.00 6.28
CA LEU A 258 -12.24 10.14 4.92
C LEU A 258 -13.51 10.99 4.86
N ASN A 259 -13.70 11.72 3.76
CA ASN A 259 -14.96 12.40 3.48
C ASN A 259 -15.96 11.42 2.88
N ILE A 260 -16.93 10.96 3.68
CA ILE A 260 -18.01 10.08 3.22
C ILE A 260 -19.29 10.87 2.97
N THR A 261 -19.83 11.48 4.03
CA THR A 261 -20.96 12.41 3.94
C THR A 261 -20.48 13.86 4.05
N THR A 262 -21.05 14.76 3.26
CA THR A 262 -20.62 16.18 3.19
C THR A 262 -21.54 17.14 3.92
N ASP A 263 -22.59 16.64 4.59
CA ASP A 263 -23.60 17.44 5.27
C ASP A 263 -23.01 18.28 6.42
N GLN A 264 -21.90 17.83 7.02
CA GLN A 264 -21.14 18.56 8.05
C GLN A 264 -19.96 19.37 7.46
N GLY A 265 -19.90 19.51 6.13
CA GLY A 265 -18.77 20.08 5.41
C GLY A 265 -17.70 19.03 5.06
N ARG A 266 -16.76 19.43 4.18
CA ARG A 266 -15.65 18.57 3.75
C ARG A 266 -14.41 18.86 4.58
N LYS A 267 -13.78 17.82 5.12
CA LYS A 267 -12.44 17.93 5.70
C LYS A 267 -11.42 18.06 4.56
N LYS A 268 -10.37 18.83 4.79
CA LYS A 268 -9.22 18.86 3.88
C LYS A 268 -8.40 17.60 4.11
N VAL A 269 -8.60 16.60 3.25
CA VAL A 269 -7.82 15.35 3.27
C VAL A 269 -6.62 15.53 2.36
N TRP A 270 -5.42 15.22 2.85
CA TRP A 270 -4.26 15.15 1.97
C TRP A 270 -4.44 14.03 0.95
N THR A 271 -4.22 14.36 -0.32
CA THR A 271 -4.21 13.38 -1.40
C THR A 271 -2.78 13.30 -1.94
N PRO A 272 -2.17 12.10 -1.99
CA PRO A 272 -0.85 11.95 -2.57
C PRO A 272 -0.86 12.41 -4.03
N VAL A 273 0.14 13.19 -4.41
CA VAL A 273 0.39 13.52 -5.81
C VAL A 273 0.84 12.24 -6.51
N ARG A 274 0.06 11.78 -7.47
CA ARG A 274 0.31 10.52 -8.19
C ARG A 274 1.38 10.73 -9.25
N LYS A 275 2.36 9.83 -9.32
CA LYS A 275 3.39 9.87 -10.37
C LYS A 275 2.83 9.38 -11.70
N GLU A 276 3.25 10.03 -12.80
CA GLU A 276 2.93 9.57 -14.15
C GLU A 276 3.75 8.32 -14.50
N ARG A 277 3.06 7.25 -14.94
CA ARG A 277 3.66 5.93 -15.19
C ARG A 277 3.27 5.39 -16.57
N PRO A 278 3.67 6.05 -17.67
CA PRO A 278 3.21 5.70 -19.02
C PRO A 278 3.64 4.29 -19.48
N ASN A 279 4.73 3.74 -18.92
CA ASN A 279 5.31 2.47 -19.37
C ASN A 279 5.02 1.28 -18.44
N GLU A 280 4.32 1.48 -17.31
CA GLU A 280 4.05 0.40 -16.32
C GLU A 280 2.63 -0.17 -16.44
N GLN A 281 1.75 0.45 -17.24
CA GLN A 281 0.38 0.00 -17.46
C GLN A 281 0.33 -1.10 -18.54
N VAL A 282 0.87 -2.27 -18.21
CA VAL A 282 0.99 -3.41 -19.14
C VAL A 282 -0.38 -4.03 -19.48
N TYR A 283 -1.34 -3.94 -18.56
CA TYR A 283 -2.69 -4.48 -18.72
C TYR A 283 -3.73 -3.39 -18.46
N GLN A 284 -4.70 -3.27 -19.37
CA GLN A 284 -5.81 -2.30 -19.24
C GLN A 284 -6.61 -2.50 -17.94
N SER A 285 -6.65 -3.74 -17.45
CA SER A 285 -7.35 -4.17 -16.23
C SER A 285 -6.51 -4.08 -14.94
N SER A 286 -5.32 -3.46 -14.98
CA SER A 286 -4.44 -3.29 -13.80
C SER A 286 -3.69 -1.97 -13.88
N ARG A 287 -4.47 -0.88 -14.08
CA ARG A 287 -3.94 0.49 -14.23
C ARG A 287 -3.67 1.17 -12.89
N TRP A 288 -4.36 0.74 -11.82
CA TRP A 288 -4.17 1.33 -10.51
C TRP A 288 -2.79 0.98 -9.96
N VAL A 289 -2.09 2.00 -9.46
CA VAL A 289 -0.87 1.81 -8.69
C VAL A 289 -1.19 2.24 -7.26
N PRO A 290 -0.87 1.44 -6.23
CA PRO A 290 -1.07 1.86 -4.85
C PRO A 290 -0.27 3.13 -4.52
N ALA A 291 -0.86 4.05 -3.76
CA ALA A 291 -0.16 5.27 -3.34
C ALA A 291 1.10 4.96 -2.50
N LEU A 292 1.13 3.77 -1.87
CA LEU A 292 2.30 3.27 -1.17
C LEU A 292 3.55 3.21 -2.08
N LYS A 293 3.41 2.86 -3.37
CA LYS A 293 4.55 2.81 -4.30
C LYS A 293 5.15 4.20 -4.50
N ASP A 294 4.30 5.22 -4.65
CA ASP A 294 4.74 6.61 -4.79
C ASP A 294 5.51 7.05 -3.53
N ILE A 295 4.99 6.74 -2.34
CA ILE A 295 5.63 7.04 -1.04
C ILE A 295 6.99 6.33 -0.93
N MET A 296 7.06 5.04 -1.28
CA MET A 296 8.29 4.26 -1.20
C MET A 296 9.38 4.82 -2.12
N GLU A 297 9.04 5.11 -3.38
CA GLU A 297 10.00 5.70 -4.33
C GLU A 297 10.46 7.09 -3.88
N ASP A 298 9.55 7.93 -3.39
CA ASP A 298 9.93 9.26 -2.88
C ASP A 298 10.76 9.18 -1.60
N ALA A 299 10.56 8.17 -0.76
CA ALA A 299 11.38 7.94 0.43
C ALA A 299 12.81 7.50 0.05
N ILE A 300 12.94 6.62 -0.95
CA ILE A 300 14.24 6.14 -1.46
C ILE A 300 15.01 7.28 -2.15
N ASP A 301 14.29 8.14 -2.88
CA ASP A 301 14.86 9.29 -3.59
C ASP A 301 15.10 10.53 -2.69
N ASP A 302 14.83 10.45 -1.38
CA ASP A 302 14.85 11.58 -0.44
C ASP A 302 13.97 12.77 -0.88
N LYS A 303 12.88 12.52 -1.60
CA LYS A 303 11.90 13.50 -2.10
C LYS A 303 10.57 13.48 -1.35
N LEU A 304 10.39 12.55 -0.41
CA LEU A 304 9.13 12.42 0.32
C LEU A 304 8.85 13.69 1.14
N ASP A 305 7.68 14.28 0.92
CA ASP A 305 7.27 15.58 1.46
C ASP A 305 7.42 15.64 2.99
N THR A 306 8.31 16.51 3.46
CA THR A 306 8.61 16.67 4.90
C THR A 306 7.47 17.32 5.68
N LYS A 307 6.52 17.98 5.02
CA LYS A 307 5.35 18.55 5.67
C LYS A 307 4.35 17.46 6.06
N HIS A 308 4.15 16.49 5.17
CA HIS A 308 3.20 15.39 5.38
C HIS A 308 3.85 14.18 6.03
N PHE A 309 5.16 13.99 5.84
CA PHE A 309 5.95 12.93 6.45
C PHE A 309 7.16 13.52 7.19
N PRO A 310 6.98 14.32 8.24
CA PRO A 310 8.11 14.83 9.01
C PRO A 310 8.89 13.69 9.66
N PHE A 311 10.17 13.94 9.92
CA PHE A 311 10.93 13.14 10.87
C PHE A 311 10.45 13.40 12.29
N LEU A 312 10.42 12.36 13.11
CA LEU A 312 10.23 12.53 14.56
C LEU A 312 11.44 13.31 15.13
N ALA A 313 11.17 14.30 15.97
CA ALA A 313 12.19 15.23 16.45
C ALA A 313 13.29 14.48 17.24
N GLY A 314 14.55 14.62 16.82
CA GLY A 314 15.70 14.02 17.53
C GLY A 314 16.74 13.32 16.65
N ARG A 315 16.40 12.94 15.39
CA ARG A 315 17.30 12.15 14.51
C ARG A 315 17.33 12.57 13.04
N GLN A 316 17.55 13.86 12.76
CA GLN A 316 17.87 14.29 11.39
C GLN A 316 19.34 13.97 11.06
N THR A 317 19.57 12.91 10.28
CA THR A 317 20.85 12.71 9.60
C THR A 317 20.87 13.61 8.36
N ASN A 318 21.26 14.88 8.56
CA ASN A 318 21.51 15.81 7.45
C ASN A 318 22.78 15.40 6.69
N GLN A 319 22.69 14.40 5.81
CA GLN A 319 23.66 14.23 4.74
C GLN A 319 22.94 14.24 3.39
N PRO A 320 23.12 15.29 2.57
CA PRO A 320 22.53 15.33 1.24
C PRO A 320 23.23 14.29 0.36
N PHE A 321 22.51 13.23 0.00
CA PHE A 321 22.98 12.27 -0.99
C PHE A 321 22.59 12.74 -2.40
N ARG A 322 23.54 12.67 -3.34
CA ARG A 322 23.26 12.63 -4.78
C ARG A 322 23.29 11.17 -5.20
N ALA A 323 22.16 10.65 -5.67
CA ALA A 323 22.13 9.37 -6.36
C ALA A 323 23.17 9.37 -7.49
N PRO A 324 24.05 8.36 -7.58
CA PRO A 324 24.84 8.16 -8.78
C PRO A 324 23.87 7.88 -9.92
N THR A 325 23.68 8.86 -10.79
CA THR A 325 22.95 8.67 -12.04
C THR A 325 23.79 7.72 -12.88
N SER A 326 23.35 6.46 -12.96
CA SER A 326 23.84 5.53 -13.97
C SER A 326 23.63 6.19 -15.33
N ALA A 327 24.71 6.65 -15.96
CA ALA A 327 24.68 7.17 -17.33
C ALA A 327 24.13 6.14 -18.34
N ARG A 328 24.08 4.86 -17.95
CA ARG A 328 23.52 3.76 -18.75
C ARG A 328 21.99 3.75 -18.81
N TYR A 329 21.28 4.18 -17.77
CA TYR A 329 19.81 4.10 -17.77
C TYR A 329 19.18 5.10 -18.78
N GLY A 330 19.81 6.27 -18.95
CA GLY A 330 19.41 7.26 -19.96
C GLY A 330 19.75 6.88 -21.40
N GLN A 331 20.63 5.89 -21.62
CA GLN A 331 21.03 5.41 -22.96
C GLN A 331 20.20 4.22 -23.44
N TRP A 332 19.71 3.36 -22.55
CA TRP A 332 18.89 2.19 -22.93
C TRP A 332 17.59 2.59 -23.65
N HIS A 333 16.94 3.68 -23.21
CA HIS A 333 15.77 4.23 -23.89
C HIS A 333 16.09 4.93 -25.22
N LYS A 334 17.33 5.39 -25.44
CA LYS A 334 17.75 6.03 -26.70
C LYS A 334 18.14 5.01 -27.77
N GLU A 335 18.73 3.88 -27.39
CA GLU A 335 19.25 2.90 -28.34
C GLU A 335 18.15 2.03 -28.98
N ARG A 336 17.03 1.77 -28.27
CA ARG A 336 15.87 1.06 -28.87
C ARG A 336 15.09 1.90 -29.89
N GLY A 337 15.23 3.22 -29.88
CA GLY A 337 14.61 4.11 -30.87
C GLY A 337 15.33 4.16 -32.21
N GLN A 338 16.59 3.71 -32.29
CA GLN A 338 17.41 3.81 -33.51
C GLN A 338 17.50 2.50 -34.33
N GLN A 339 17.02 1.36 -33.82
CA GLN A 339 17.02 0.09 -34.56
C GLN A 339 15.72 -0.20 -35.34
N ALA A 340 14.78 0.74 -35.40
CA ALA A 340 13.54 0.61 -36.19
C ALA A 340 13.56 1.36 -37.53
N GLN A 341 14.71 1.89 -37.96
CA GLN A 341 14.87 2.51 -39.27
C GLN A 341 16.22 2.13 -39.89
N LEU A 342 16.34 0.88 -40.34
CA LEU A 342 17.16 0.50 -41.49
C LEU A 342 16.53 -0.68 -42.21
#